data_AF-A0A699TEW1-F1
#
_entry.id   AF-A0A699TEW1-F1
#
_cell.length_a   1.000
_cell.length_b   1.000
_cell.length_c   1.000
_cell.angle_alpha   90.00
_cell.angle_beta   90.00
_cell.angle_gamma   90.00
#
_symmetry.space_group_name_H-M   'P 1'
#
loop_
_entity.id
_entity.type
_entity.pdbx_description
1 polymer ?
#
loop_
_entity_poly.entity_id
_entity_poly.type
_entity_poly.pdbx_seq_one_letter_code
_entity_poly.pdbx_strand_id
1 'polypeptide(L)'
;MDWLTEHHATIDCHSYRVIFSDIHTPEFIYHGSLLGKSMQIIFALQARTLLSHGCEGFLATIHDTTSVVPSIHDQAIASEFPDVFPDELPGIPPIREVKFSIELIPGAE
;
A
#
# COMPACT_ATOMS: atom_id res chain seq x y z
N MET A 1 26.21 -4.80 7.21
CA MET A 1 25.66 -6.17 7.34
C MET A 1 24.62 -6.33 6.26
N ASP A 2 24.45 -7.52 5.71
CA ASP A 2 23.38 -7.78 4.75
C ASP A 2 22.05 -7.97 5.50
N TRP A 3 20.94 -7.65 4.82
CA TRP A 3 19.58 -7.74 5.35
C TRP A 3 19.27 -9.11 5.97
N LEU A 4 19.81 -10.18 5.40
CA LEU A 4 19.60 -11.55 5.89
C LEU A 4 20.19 -11.74 7.30
N THR A 5 21.41 -11.24 7.55
CA THR A 5 22.03 -11.35 8.87
C THR A 5 21.29 -10.50 9.90
N GLU A 6 20.82 -9.32 9.51
CA GLU A 6 20.02 -8.43 10.38
C GLU A 6 18.71 -9.07 10.84
N HIS A 7 18.08 -9.85 9.96
CA HIS A 7 16.80 -10.51 10.25
C HIS A 7 16.91 -12.00 10.61
N HIS A 8 18.12 -12.49 10.90
CA HIS A 8 18.38 -13.91 11.20
C HIS A 8 17.74 -14.86 10.17
N ALA A 9 17.84 -14.48 8.90
CA ALA A 9 17.23 -15.18 7.78
C ALA A 9 18.25 -16.06 7.04
N THR A 10 17.88 -17.31 6.77
CA THR A 10 18.69 -18.28 6.02
C THR A 10 17.93 -18.72 4.77
N ILE A 11 18.59 -18.68 3.61
CA ILE A 11 18.03 -19.16 2.34
C ILE A 11 18.46 -20.61 2.10
N ASP A 12 17.51 -21.54 2.10
CA ASP A 12 17.69 -22.92 1.62
C ASP A 12 17.28 -23.00 0.15
N CYS A 13 18.28 -22.87 -0.73
CA CYS A 13 18.08 -22.95 -2.18
C CYS A 13 17.62 -24.33 -2.66
N HIS A 14 18.03 -25.41 -2.00
CA HIS A 14 17.68 -26.77 -2.42
C HIS A 14 16.19 -27.05 -2.22
N SER A 15 15.66 -26.61 -1.08
CA SER A 15 14.25 -26.81 -0.75
C SER A 15 13.35 -25.66 -1.22
N TYR A 16 13.92 -24.62 -1.85
CA TYR A 16 13.25 -23.38 -2.21
C TYR A 16 12.57 -22.73 -1.00
N ARG A 17 13.29 -22.51 0.10
CA ARG A 17 12.73 -21.92 1.33
C ARG A 17 13.59 -20.81 1.90
N VAL A 18 12.95 -19.89 2.62
CA VAL A 18 13.60 -18.89 3.46
C VAL A 18 13.15 -19.12 4.90
N ILE A 19 14.10 -19.29 5.80
CA ILE A 19 13.88 -19.61 7.21
C ILE A 19 14.27 -18.40 8.03
N PHE A 20 13.35 -17.91 8.86
CA PHE A 20 13.61 -16.86 9.85
C PHE A 20 13.61 -17.50 11.24
N SER A 21 14.73 -17.45 11.92
CA SER A 21 14.93 -18.09 13.22
C SER A 21 15.49 -17.10 14.23
N ASP A 22 14.64 -16.59 15.11
CA ASP A 22 15.01 -15.75 16.25
C ASP A 22 14.85 -16.55 17.56
N ILE A 23 15.66 -16.25 18.56
CA ILE A 23 15.56 -16.81 19.91
C ILE A 23 14.26 -16.35 20.60
N HIS A 24 13.72 -15.19 20.19
CA HIS A 24 12.54 -14.58 20.79
C HIS A 24 11.23 -14.80 20.02
N THR A 25 11.28 -15.27 18.77
CA THR A 25 10.08 -15.53 17.97
C THR A 25 10.11 -16.93 17.34
N PRO A 26 8.95 -17.63 17.25
CA PRO A 26 8.88 -18.94 16.63
C PRO A 26 9.33 -18.91 15.15
N GLU A 27 9.85 -20.03 14.66
CA GLU A 27 10.43 -20.17 13.31
C GLU A 27 9.38 -19.88 12.21
N PHE A 28 9.66 -18.90 11.34
CA PHE A 28 8.85 -18.64 10.15
C PHE A 28 9.55 -19.20 8.92
N ILE A 29 8.84 -20.07 8.19
CA ILE A 29 9.37 -20.70 6.98
C ILE A 29 8.53 -20.24 5.79
N TYR A 30 9.15 -19.46 4.90
CA TYR A 30 8.58 -19.10 3.61
C TYR A 30 9.00 -20.11 2.57
N HIS A 31 8.03 -20.60 1.80
CA HIS A 31 8.29 -21.48 0.67
C HIS A 31 8.23 -20.67 -0.61
N GLY A 32 9.34 -20.68 -1.35
CA GLY A 32 9.39 -20.18 -2.71
C GLY A 32 8.41 -20.95 -3.61
N SER A 33 7.92 -20.27 -4.63
CA SER A 33 7.09 -20.90 -5.66
C SER A 33 7.95 -21.91 -6.44
N LEU A 34 7.58 -23.19 -6.39
CA LEU A 34 8.15 -24.23 -7.25
C LEU A 34 7.74 -23.96 -8.70
N LEU A 35 8.72 -23.88 -9.59
CA LEU A 35 8.51 -23.81 -11.03
C LEU A 35 7.63 -25.01 -11.46
N GLY A 36 6.34 -24.77 -11.71
CA GLY A 36 5.38 -25.82 -12.11
C GLY A 36 4.08 -25.87 -11.29
N LYS A 37 3.99 -25.23 -10.12
CA LYS A 37 2.72 -25.05 -9.41
C LYS A 37 2.17 -23.66 -9.72
N SER A 38 1.08 -23.57 -10.48
CA SER A 38 0.46 -22.27 -10.78
C SER A 38 0.05 -21.59 -9.48
N MET A 39 0.51 -20.36 -9.29
CA MET A 39 0.02 -19.49 -8.22
C MET A 39 -1.43 -19.15 -8.58
N GLN A 40 -2.38 -19.56 -7.75
CA GLN A 40 -3.80 -19.37 -8.07
C GLN A 40 -4.17 -17.91 -7.78
N ILE A 41 -4.22 -17.10 -8.84
CA ILE A 41 -4.66 -15.72 -8.74
C ILE A 41 -6.18 -15.73 -8.64
N ILE A 42 -6.70 -15.05 -7.63
CA ILE A 42 -8.15 -14.91 -7.39
C ILE A 42 -8.56 -13.45 -7.53
N PHE A 43 -9.85 -13.22 -7.80
CA PHE A 43 -10.40 -11.87 -7.78
C PHE A 43 -10.50 -11.32 -6.35
N ALA A 44 -10.43 -10.00 -6.21
CA ALA A 44 -10.57 -9.33 -4.92
C ALA A 44 -11.90 -9.67 -4.21
N LEU A 45 -12.99 -9.85 -4.97
CA LEU A 45 -14.28 -10.29 -4.42
C LEU A 45 -14.20 -11.68 -3.79
N GLN A 46 -13.48 -12.61 -4.42
CA GLN A 46 -13.29 -13.96 -3.88
C GLN A 46 -12.41 -13.93 -2.63
N ALA A 47 -11.36 -13.11 -2.64
CA ALA A 47 -10.53 -12.90 -1.44
C ALA A 47 -11.38 -12.39 -0.27
N ARG A 48 -12.26 -11.40 -0.50
CA ARG A 48 -13.19 -10.91 0.53
C ARG A 48 -14.10 -12.00 1.07
N THR A 49 -14.64 -12.86 0.20
CA THR A 49 -15.47 -13.98 0.64
C THR A 49 -14.68 -14.96 1.52
N LEU A 50 -13.46 -15.35 1.11
CA LEU A 50 -12.60 -16.25 1.89
C LEU A 50 -12.28 -15.66 3.28
N LEU A 51 -11.93 -14.38 3.33
CA LEU A 51 -11.70 -13.68 4.60
C LEU A 51 -12.95 -13.70 5.49
N SER A 52 -14.14 -13.50 4.92
CA SER A 52 -15.41 -13.55 5.68
C SER A 52 -15.75 -14.95 6.23
N HIS A 53 -15.22 -16.00 5.60
CA HIS A 53 -15.34 -17.38 6.07
C HIS A 53 -14.25 -17.78 7.10
N GLY A 54 -13.42 -16.83 7.54
CA GLY A 54 -12.41 -17.04 8.56
C GLY A 54 -11.05 -17.48 8.04
N CYS A 55 -10.78 -17.38 6.73
CA CYS A 55 -9.42 -17.55 6.23
C CYS A 55 -8.52 -16.39 6.68
N GLU A 56 -7.27 -16.70 7.03
CA GLU A 56 -6.24 -15.69 7.30
C GLU A 56 -5.72 -15.10 5.97
N GLY A 57 -5.51 -13.79 5.95
CA GLY A 57 -4.95 -13.09 4.80
C GLY A 57 -3.86 -12.14 5.23
N PHE A 58 -2.81 -12.04 4.40
CA PHE A 58 -1.68 -11.16 4.61
C PHE A 58 -1.63 -10.14 3.47
N LEU A 59 -1.37 -8.88 3.81
CA LEU A 59 -1.10 -7.83 2.82
C LEU A 59 0.41 -7.67 2.69
N ALA A 60 0.91 -7.77 1.46
CA ALA A 60 2.29 -7.45 1.14
C ALA A 60 2.34 -6.26 0.18
N THR A 61 3.19 -5.29 0.46
CA THR A 61 3.46 -4.16 -0.43
C THR A 61 4.83 -4.33 -1.06
N ILE A 62 4.89 -4.12 -2.37
CA ILE A 62 6.15 -4.08 -3.11
C ILE A 62 6.47 -2.61 -3.33
N HIS A 63 7.55 -2.14 -2.72
CA HIS A 63 8.05 -0.78 -2.91
C HIS A 63 9.22 -0.83 -3.88
N ASP A 64 9.09 -0.12 -5.00
CA ASP A 64 10.20 0.08 -5.92
C ASP A 64 11.18 1.10 -5.33
N THR A 65 12.33 0.61 -4.89
CA THR A 65 13.40 1.43 -4.29
C THR A 65 14.28 2.11 -5.34
N THR A 66 14.09 1.77 -6.63
CA THR A 66 14.84 2.39 -7.74
C THR A 66 14.17 3.66 -8.25
N SER A 67 12.89 3.88 -7.92
CA SER A 67 12.19 5.11 -8.25
C SER A 67 12.54 6.21 -7.25
N VAL A 68 13.14 7.30 -7.73
CA VAL A 68 13.11 8.57 -6.99
C VAL A 68 11.64 8.90 -6.80
N VAL A 69 11.17 8.97 -5.54
CA VAL A 69 9.78 9.33 -5.24
C VAL A 69 9.49 10.64 -5.99
N PRO A 70 8.59 10.63 -6.98
CA PRO A 70 8.26 11.85 -7.71
C PRO A 70 7.75 12.87 -6.70
N SER A 71 8.31 14.08 -6.77
CA SER A 71 7.74 15.20 -6.05
C SER A 71 6.30 15.38 -6.48
N ILE A 72 5.43 15.86 -5.59
CA ILE A 72 4.08 16.27 -6.02
C ILE A 72 4.16 17.30 -7.15
N HIS A 73 5.23 18.11 -7.17
CA HIS A 73 5.54 19.09 -8.22
C HIS A 73 5.87 18.45 -9.58
N ASP A 74 6.18 17.15 -9.63
CA ASP A 74 6.40 16.42 -10.89
C ASP A 74 5.07 16.00 -11.54
N GLN A 75 3.94 16.12 -10.83
CA GLN A 75 2.62 15.92 -11.40
C GLN A 75 2.18 17.18 -12.16
N ALA A 76 1.87 17.03 -13.45
CA ALA A 76 1.44 18.13 -14.32
C ALA A 76 0.31 18.98 -13.70
N ILE A 77 -0.69 18.32 -13.09
CA ILE A 77 -1.82 18.99 -12.45
C ILE A 77 -1.37 19.81 -11.24
N ALA A 78 -0.47 19.30 -10.40
CA ALA A 78 -0.01 20.04 -9.22
C ALA A 78 0.88 21.24 -9.61
N SER A 79 1.69 21.10 -10.67
CA SER A 79 2.51 22.20 -11.20
C SER A 79 1.67 23.35 -11.79
N GLU A 80 0.44 23.11 -12.22
CA GLU A 80 -0.48 24.16 -12.69
C GLU A 80 -1.07 24.98 -11.54
N PHE A 81 -1.09 24.43 -10.31
CA PHE A 81 -1.70 25.05 -9.13
C PHE A 81 -0.75 25.08 -7.91
N PRO A 82 0.40 25.78 -8.01
CA PRO A 82 1.39 25.83 -6.93
C PRO A 82 0.87 26.51 -5.64
N ASP A 83 -0.18 27.33 -5.75
CA ASP A 83 -0.87 28.00 -4.65
C ASP A 83 -1.84 27.09 -3.88
N VAL A 84 -2.30 26.00 -4.51
CA VAL A 84 -3.19 25.00 -3.90
C VAL A 84 -2.40 23.90 -3.20
N PHE A 85 -1.17 23.62 -3.66
CA PHE A 85 -0.27 22.62 -3.11
C PHE A 85 1.04 23.21 -2.56
N PRO A 86 0.99 24.14 -1.59
CA PRO A 86 2.21 24.67 -0.98
C PRO A 86 2.89 23.60 -0.11
N ASP A 87 4.22 23.66 -0.03
CA ASP A 87 5.02 22.73 0.80
C ASP A 87 4.64 22.80 2.29
N GLU A 88 4.14 23.96 2.75
CA GLU A 88 3.57 24.18 4.07
C GLU A 88 2.12 24.66 3.95
N LEU A 89 1.18 24.01 4.65
CA LEU A 89 -0.22 24.40 4.63
C LEU A 89 -0.40 25.79 5.28
N PRO A 90 -1.13 26.74 4.65
CA PRO A 90 -1.27 28.12 5.13
C PRO A 90 -2.16 28.29 6.38
N GLY A 91 -2.29 27.23 7.20
CA GLY A 91 -3.20 27.19 8.34
C GLY A 91 -4.65 26.94 7.91
N ILE A 92 -5.53 26.80 8.90
CA ILE A 92 -6.96 26.64 8.66
C ILE A 92 -7.48 27.96 8.08
N PRO A 93 -8.10 27.97 6.90
CA PRO A 93 -8.70 29.18 6.37
C PRO A 93 -9.72 29.71 7.39
N PRO A 94 -9.81 31.04 7.58
CA PRO A 94 -10.77 31.62 8.50
C PRO A 94 -12.18 31.10 8.19
N ILE A 95 -13.02 30.94 9.22
CA ILE A 95 -14.42 30.51 9.06
C ILE A 95 -15.06 31.42 8.02
N ARG A 96 -15.28 30.89 6.83
CA ARG A 96 -15.92 31.63 5.76
C ARG A 96 -17.41 31.62 6.10
N GLU A 97 -17.96 32.76 6.51
CA GLU A 97 -19.41 32.99 6.53
C GLU A 97 -19.92 33.07 5.08
N VAL A 98 -19.75 32.02 4.29
CA VAL A 98 -20.40 31.94 2.98
C VAL A 98 -21.85 31.63 3.26
N LYS A 99 -22.70 32.65 3.16
CA LYS A 99 -24.15 32.48 3.15
C LYS A 99 -24.51 31.78 1.83
N PHE A 100 -24.50 30.46 1.83
CA PHE A 100 -24.96 29.68 0.68
C PHE A 100 -26.46 29.93 0.52
N SER A 101 -26.84 30.75 -0.46
CA SER A 101 -28.20 30.84 -0.95
C SER A 101 -28.39 29.72 -1.98
N ILE A 102 -29.10 28.66 -1.61
CA ILE A 102 -29.57 27.67 -2.57
C ILE A 102 -30.82 28.25 -3.23
N GLU A 103 -30.65 28.81 -4.42
CA GLU A 103 -31.79 29.19 -5.26
C GLU A 103 -32.32 27.92 -5.94
N LEU A 104 -33.43 27.40 -5.40
CA LEU A 104 -34.14 26.30 -6.03
C LEU A 104 -35.00 26.83 -7.16
N ILE A 105 -34.74 26.38 -8.37
CA ILE A 105 -35.66 26.56 -9.50
C ILE A 105 -36.80 25.54 -9.30
N PRO A 106 -38.07 25.96 -9.17
CA PRO A 106 -39.17 25.02 -9.04
C PRO A 106 -39.26 24.14 -10.29
N GLY A 107 -39.02 22.83 -10.14
CA GLY A 107 -39.16 21.84 -11.21
C GLY A 107 -37.87 21.28 -11.81
N ALA A 108 -36.70 21.50 -11.19
CA ALA A 108 -35.51 20.73 -11.53
C ALA A 108 -35.61 19.31 -10.91
N GLU A 109 -35.76 18.29 -11.77
CA GLU A 109 -35.55 16.86 -11.45
C GLU A 109 -34.07 16.51 -11.34
#